data_AF-A0AB37UB63-F1
#
_entry.id   AF-A0AB37UB63-F1
#
_cell.length_a   1.000
_cell.length_b   1.000
_cell.length_c   1.000
_cell.angle_alpha   90.00
_cell.angle_beta   90.00
_cell.angle_gamma   90.00
#
_symmetry.space_group_name_H-M   'P 1'
#
loop_
_entity.id
_entity.type
_entity.pdbx_description
1 polymer ?
#
loop_
_entity_poly.entity_id
_entity_poly.type
_entity_poly.pdbx_seq_one_letter_code
_entity_poly.pdbx_strand_id
1 'polypeptide(L)'
;MLQILVMLLQFHKSVTIEKLATIFPQPILFESRRRSIQRFLCVPQLSIKALWFPLLKRWVKDRKLKQGKRLTLAIDRTQWRDQNVFVISLIEDRRAIPIYWQLLSKRGCSNLGEQKALIRPVLQLFKGYKVLLLGDREFHSVRLANWLQSKQIGFVLRQKKGTYIRL
;
A
#
# COMPACT_ATOMS: atom_id res chain seq x y z
N MET A 1 9.27 22.35 -4.52
CA MET A 1 9.88 21.01 -4.73
C MET A 1 8.85 19.95 -5.07
N LEU A 2 7.88 19.63 -4.20
CA LEU A 2 6.87 18.58 -4.45
C LEU A 2 6.14 18.73 -5.79
N GLN A 3 5.56 19.91 -6.06
CA GLN A 3 4.82 20.20 -7.30
C GLN A 3 5.70 20.00 -8.55
N ILE A 4 6.93 20.52 -8.52
CA ILE A 4 7.90 20.35 -9.61
C ILE A 4 8.15 18.87 -9.86
N LEU A 5 8.43 18.10 -8.80
CA LEU A 5 8.70 16.67 -8.92
C LEU A 5 7.49 15.90 -9.47
N VAL A 6 6.28 16.22 -9.01
CA VAL A 6 5.04 15.61 -9.52
C VAL A 6 4.86 15.91 -11.01
N MET A 7 5.05 17.17 -11.43
CA MET A 7 4.97 17.54 -12.85
C MET A 7 6.02 16.79 -13.67
N LEU A 8 7.29 16.78 -13.24
CA LEU A 8 8.36 16.09 -13.97
C LEU A 8 8.08 14.58 -14.10
N LEU A 9 7.55 13.94 -13.06
CA LEU A 9 7.15 12.53 -13.10
C LEU A 9 6.01 12.29 -14.10
N GLN A 10 5.02 13.19 -14.17
CA GLN A 10 3.89 13.08 -15.10
C GLN A 10 4.31 13.29 -16.56
N PHE A 11 5.14 14.29 -16.83
CA PHE A 11 5.58 14.64 -18.18
C PHE A 11 6.64 13.66 -18.70
N HIS A 12 7.67 13.35 -17.91
CA HIS A 12 8.81 12.56 -18.38
C HIS A 12 8.68 11.06 -18.10
N LYS A 13 7.68 10.63 -17.30
CA LYS A 13 7.35 9.23 -17.03
C LYS A 13 8.56 8.39 -16.58
N SER A 14 9.52 9.02 -15.90
CA SER A 14 10.77 8.41 -15.46
C SER A 14 10.96 8.62 -13.96
N VAL A 15 11.29 7.54 -13.25
CA VAL A 15 11.51 7.54 -11.79
C VAL A 15 12.99 7.59 -11.41
N THR A 16 13.91 7.61 -12.38
CA THR A 16 15.37 7.69 -12.13
C THR A 16 15.77 9.08 -11.66
N ILE A 17 16.45 9.18 -10.52
CA ILE A 17 16.87 10.46 -9.92
C ILE A 17 17.80 11.24 -10.87
N GLU A 18 18.71 10.56 -11.55
CA GLU A 18 19.66 11.16 -12.50
C GLU A 18 18.93 11.84 -13.67
N LYS A 19 17.91 11.18 -14.23
CA LYS A 19 17.07 11.76 -15.29
C LYS A 19 16.27 12.95 -14.76
N LEU A 20 15.67 12.82 -13.57
CA LEU A 20 14.93 13.90 -12.92
C LEU A 20 15.82 15.11 -12.61
N ALA A 21 17.07 14.89 -12.19
CA ALA A 21 18.04 15.94 -11.91
C ALA A 21 18.46 16.70 -13.16
N THR A 22 18.54 16.02 -14.31
CA THR A 22 18.92 16.63 -15.61
C THR A 22 17.89 17.67 -16.05
N ILE A 23 16.61 17.31 -15.95
CA ILE A 23 15.45 18.13 -16.33
C ILE A 23 14.97 19.09 -15.23
N PHE A 24 15.61 19.05 -14.05
CA PHE A 24 15.17 19.87 -12.92
C PHE A 24 15.46 21.36 -13.21
N PRO A 25 14.47 22.26 -13.08
CA PRO A 25 14.51 23.61 -13.63
C PRO A 25 15.42 24.60 -12.88
N GLN A 26 16.09 24.16 -11.80
CA GLN A 26 17.00 25.04 -11.06
C GLN A 26 18.33 25.22 -11.81
N PRO A 27 18.79 26.47 -12.04
CA PRO A 27 20.05 26.75 -12.71
C PRO A 27 21.24 26.56 -11.76
N ILE A 28 21.39 25.35 -11.22
CA ILE A 28 22.46 24.96 -10.31
C ILE A 28 23.18 23.71 -10.85
N LEU A 29 24.36 23.42 -10.29
CA LEU A 29 25.14 22.23 -10.62
C LEU A 29 24.26 20.97 -10.59
N PHE A 30 24.45 20.08 -11.56
CA PHE A 30 23.73 18.81 -11.65
C PHE A 30 23.77 18.01 -10.34
N GLU A 31 24.94 17.89 -9.73
CA GLU A 31 25.12 17.20 -8.45
C GLU A 31 24.32 17.84 -7.30
N SER A 32 24.18 19.18 -7.31
CA SER A 32 23.35 19.89 -6.34
C SER A 32 21.86 19.58 -6.53
N ARG A 33 21.39 19.51 -7.79
CA ARG A 33 20.01 19.08 -8.10
C ARG A 33 19.75 17.65 -7.65
N ARG A 34 20.67 16.73 -7.97
CA ARG A 34 20.60 15.33 -7.57
C ARG A 34 20.50 15.16 -6.06
N ARG A 35 21.41 15.79 -5.30
CA ARG A 35 21.40 15.76 -3.83
C ARG A 35 20.13 16.39 -3.25
N SER A 36 19.64 17.47 -3.85
CA SER A 36 18.40 18.13 -3.41
C SER A 36 17.19 17.20 -3.56
N ILE A 37 17.07 16.52 -4.71
CA ILE A 37 16.01 15.52 -4.93
C ILE A 37 16.14 14.35 -3.94
N GLN A 38 17.35 13.81 -3.74
CA GLN A 38 17.58 12.73 -2.77
C GLN A 38 17.18 13.14 -1.35
N ARG A 39 17.65 14.29 -0.87
CA ARG A 39 17.29 14.81 0.46
C ARG A 39 15.78 14.99 0.57
N PHE A 40 15.16 15.57 -0.45
CA PHE A 40 13.71 15.78 -0.49
C PHE A 40 12.97 14.45 -0.35
N LEU A 41 13.34 13.40 -1.09
CA LEU A 41 12.72 12.08 -1.01
C LEU A 41 12.89 11.39 0.36
N CYS A 42 13.89 11.78 1.15
CA CYS A 42 14.14 11.28 2.50
C CYS A 42 13.46 12.11 3.61
N VAL A 43 12.75 13.19 3.26
CA VAL A 43 12.06 14.05 4.24
C VAL A 43 10.94 13.24 4.93
N PRO A 44 10.87 13.20 6.28
CA PRO A 44 9.87 12.42 7.03
C PRO A 44 8.41 12.75 6.68
N GLN A 45 8.16 13.98 6.24
CA GLN A 45 6.86 14.46 5.79
C GLN A 45 6.38 13.75 4.52
N LEU A 46 7.29 13.21 3.68
CA LEU A 46 6.94 12.40 2.51
C LEU A 46 6.64 10.93 2.88
N SER A 47 5.93 10.73 3.99
CA SER A 47 5.43 9.40 4.33
C SER A 47 4.20 9.06 3.49
N ILE A 48 4.03 7.77 3.17
CA ILE A 48 2.84 7.26 2.47
C ILE A 48 1.57 7.67 3.22
N LYS A 49 1.59 7.62 4.55
CA LYS A 49 0.44 7.99 5.38
C LYS A 49 0.08 9.47 5.26
N ALA A 50 1.07 10.37 5.20
CA ALA A 50 0.82 11.80 5.09
C ALA A 50 0.35 12.21 3.68
N LEU A 51 0.96 11.65 2.64
CA LEU A 51 0.69 12.03 1.26
C LEU A 51 -0.49 11.26 0.64
N TRP A 52 -0.49 9.94 0.78
CA TRP A 52 -1.34 9.06 -0.02
C TRP A 52 -2.71 8.83 0.63
N PHE A 53 -2.77 8.70 1.95
CA PHE A 53 -4.02 8.38 2.65
C PHE A 53 -5.11 9.45 2.48
N PRO A 54 -4.82 10.77 2.58
CA PRO A 54 -5.85 11.78 2.35
C PRO A 54 -6.42 11.75 0.93
N LEU A 55 -5.56 11.52 -0.06
CA LEU A 55 -5.95 11.41 -1.47
C LEU A 55 -6.87 10.20 -1.69
N LEU A 56 -6.48 9.04 -1.17
CA LEU A 56 -7.30 7.83 -1.23
C LEU A 56 -8.63 7.99 -0.51
N LYS A 57 -8.63 8.57 0.70
CA LYS A 57 -9.85 8.76 1.47
C LYS A 57 -10.86 9.63 0.71
N ARG A 58 -10.38 10.72 0.10
CA ARG A 58 -11.21 11.60 -0.74
C ARG A 58 -11.71 10.85 -1.98
N TRP A 59 -10.81 10.20 -2.72
CA TRP A 59 -11.16 9.47 -3.93
C TRP A 59 -12.19 8.36 -3.68
N VAL A 60 -12.01 7.57 -2.62
CA VAL A 60 -12.98 6.52 -2.23
C VAL A 60 -14.30 7.12 -1.79
N LYS A 61 -14.30 8.23 -1.02
CA LYS A 61 -15.53 8.92 -0.61
C LYS A 61 -16.34 9.34 -1.83
N ASP A 62 -15.69 10.00 -2.80
CA ASP A 62 -16.33 10.53 -4.01
C ASP A 62 -16.92 9.41 -4.89
N ARG A 63 -16.23 8.26 -4.98
CA ARG A 63 -16.71 7.09 -5.74
C ARG A 63 -17.83 6.33 -5.01
N LYS A 64 -17.67 6.06 -3.71
CA LYS A 64 -18.58 5.20 -2.92
C LYS A 64 -19.83 5.89 -2.41
N LEU A 65 -19.92 7.22 -2.51
CA LEU A 65 -21.19 7.95 -2.38
C LEU A 65 -22.28 7.39 -3.30
N LYS A 66 -21.93 6.76 -4.43
CA LYS A 66 -22.88 6.23 -5.43
C LYS A 66 -23.14 4.71 -5.35
N GLN A 67 -22.28 3.94 -4.68
CA GLN A 67 -22.27 2.46 -4.75
C GLN A 67 -22.36 1.75 -3.39
N GLY A 68 -22.55 2.51 -2.30
CA GLY A 68 -22.64 1.97 -0.94
C GLY A 68 -21.29 1.82 -0.23
N LYS A 69 -21.33 1.65 1.09
CA LYS A 69 -20.15 1.69 1.98
C LYS A 69 -19.40 0.35 2.09
N ARG A 70 -19.27 -0.43 0.99
CA ARG A 70 -18.51 -1.69 1.01
C ARG A 70 -17.19 -1.54 0.25
N LEU A 71 -16.10 -1.99 0.86
CA LEU A 71 -14.75 -1.99 0.28
C LEU A 71 -14.18 -3.40 0.26
N THR A 72 -13.65 -3.81 -0.88
CA THR A 72 -12.92 -5.07 -1.02
C THR A 72 -11.43 -4.76 -1.03
N LEU A 73 -10.71 -5.29 -0.05
CA LEU A 73 -9.27 -5.15 0.09
C LEU A 73 -8.61 -6.48 -0.22
N ALA A 74 -7.44 -6.46 -0.85
CA ALA A 74 -6.62 -7.64 -1.05
C ALA A 74 -5.24 -7.42 -0.42
N ILE A 75 -4.75 -8.43 0.29
CA ILE A 75 -3.35 -8.47 0.76
C ILE A 75 -2.55 -9.40 -0.15
N ASP A 76 -1.38 -8.92 -0.54
CA ASP A 76 -0.47 -9.68 -1.39
C ASP A 76 0.99 -9.42 -1.01
N ARG A 77 1.83 -10.43 -1.22
CA ARG A 77 3.26 -10.36 -0.94
C ARG A 77 4.04 -10.55 -2.23
N THR A 78 4.93 -9.63 -2.53
CA THR A 78 5.78 -9.68 -3.73
C THR A 78 7.24 -9.60 -3.33
N GLN A 79 8.04 -10.58 -3.77
CA GLN A 79 9.48 -10.49 -3.70
C GLN A 79 9.97 -9.64 -4.88
N TRP A 80 10.47 -8.45 -4.60
CA TRP A 80 11.06 -7.56 -5.59
C TRP A 80 12.57 -7.47 -5.39
N ARG A 81 13.34 -8.21 -6.20
CA ARG A 81 14.78 -8.39 -6.00
C ARG A 81 15.07 -8.87 -4.57
N ASP A 82 15.87 -8.14 -3.82
CA ASP A 82 16.19 -8.45 -2.41
C ASP A 82 15.14 -7.93 -1.41
N GLN A 83 14.12 -7.19 -1.87
CA GLN A 83 13.10 -6.59 -1.03
C GLN A 83 11.85 -7.46 -0.99
N ASN A 84 11.41 -7.82 0.20
CA ASN A 84 10.13 -8.49 0.40
C ASN A 84 9.06 -7.43 0.68
N VAL A 85 8.18 -7.17 -0.29
CA VAL A 85 7.17 -6.11 -0.19
C VAL A 85 5.83 -6.73 0.16
N PHE A 86 5.25 -6.30 1.28
CA PHE A 86 3.92 -6.71 1.70
C PHE A 86 2.93 -5.58 1.49
N VAL A 87 1.93 -5.79 0.63
CA VAL A 87 1.04 -4.76 0.10
C VAL A 87 -0.40 -5.07 0.46
N ILE A 88 -1.16 -4.02 0.79
CA ILE A 88 -2.62 -4.05 0.87
C ILE A 88 -3.19 -3.09 -0.16
N SER A 89 -4.12 -3.60 -0.98
CA SER A 89 -4.68 -2.92 -2.14
C SER A 89 -6.19 -2.87 -2.07
N LEU A 90 -6.80 -1.79 -2.58
CA LEU A 90 -8.23 -1.71 -2.82
C LEU A 90 -8.54 -2.34 -4.17
N ILE A 91 -9.51 -3.25 -4.21
CA ILE A 91 -10.03 -3.81 -5.44
C ILE A 91 -11.20 -2.96 -5.91
N GLU A 92 -11.01 -2.26 -7.03
CA GLU A 92 -12.03 -1.41 -7.67
C GLU A 92 -11.98 -1.65 -9.19
N ASP A 93 -13.13 -1.87 -9.84
CA ASP A 93 -13.24 -2.02 -11.30
C ASP A 93 -12.19 -2.98 -11.93
N ARG A 94 -12.02 -4.16 -11.32
CA ARG A 94 -11.04 -5.20 -11.71
C ARG A 94 -9.57 -4.77 -11.60
N ARG A 95 -9.27 -3.68 -10.89
CA ARG A 95 -7.91 -3.18 -10.65
C ARG A 95 -7.58 -3.26 -9.16
N ALA A 96 -6.33 -3.60 -8.86
CA ALA A 96 -5.78 -3.51 -7.52
C ALA A 96 -5.03 -2.18 -7.38
N ILE A 97 -5.54 -1.29 -6.52
CA ILE A 97 -4.96 0.02 -6.25
C ILE A 97 -4.21 -0.08 -4.91
N PRO A 98 -2.87 0.01 -4.88
CA PRO A 98 -2.10 -0.08 -3.64
C PRO A 98 -2.49 1.02 -2.65
N ILE A 99 -2.86 0.63 -1.44
CA ILE A 99 -3.19 1.56 -0.35
C ILE A 99 -2.00 1.78 0.55
N TYR A 100 -1.37 0.69 0.96
CA TYR A 100 -0.25 0.74 1.89
C TYR A 100 0.65 -0.47 1.68
N TRP A 101 1.92 -0.32 2.01
CA TRP A 101 2.89 -1.40 1.91
C TRP A 101 3.96 -1.27 3.00
N GLN A 102 4.58 -2.40 3.32
CA GLN A 102 5.69 -2.50 4.24
C GLN A 102 6.79 -3.37 3.62
N LEU A 103 8.04 -2.96 3.84
CA LEU A 103 9.20 -3.78 3.49
C LEU A 103 9.47 -4.71 4.68
N LEU A 104 9.43 -6.01 4.42
CA LEU A 104 9.73 -7.04 5.41
C LEU A 104 11.22 -7.36 5.34
N SER A 105 11.90 -7.35 6.50
CA SER A 105 13.33 -7.64 6.60
C SER A 105 13.68 -9.13 6.51
N LYS A 106 12.68 -10.01 6.45
CA LYS A 106 12.84 -11.47 6.51
C LYS A 106 12.47 -12.12 5.17
N ARG A 107 13.26 -13.12 4.77
CA ARG A 107 12.90 -14.08 3.71
C ARG A 107 11.99 -15.16 4.35
N GLY A 108 10.67 -15.02 4.24
CA GLY A 108 9.71 -15.97 4.83
C GLY A 108 8.28 -15.43 4.96
N CYS A 109 7.35 -16.28 5.41
CA CYS A 109 5.94 -15.89 5.60
C CYS A 109 5.78 -14.74 6.60
N SER A 110 4.81 -13.86 6.33
CA SER A 110 4.47 -12.77 7.25
C SER A 110 3.92 -13.33 8.56
N ASN A 111 4.38 -12.78 9.68
CA ASN A 111 3.80 -13.12 10.98
C ASN A 111 2.51 -12.33 11.23
N LEU A 112 1.70 -12.77 12.20
CA LEU A 112 0.44 -12.09 12.55
C LEU A 112 0.66 -10.62 12.96
N GLY A 113 1.80 -10.28 13.56
CA GLY A 113 2.16 -8.92 13.93
C GLY A 113 2.32 -8.02 12.71
N GLU A 114 3.05 -8.49 11.69
CA GLU A 114 3.26 -7.81 10.41
C GLU A 114 1.93 -7.63 9.65
N GLN A 115 1.09 -8.69 9.62
CA GLN A 115 -0.25 -8.61 9.04
C GLN A 115 -1.11 -7.55 9.74
N LYS A 116 -1.11 -7.53 11.07
CA LYS A 116 -1.81 -6.50 11.85
C LYS A 116 -1.23 -5.10 11.58
N ALA A 117 0.08 -4.97 11.47
CA ALA A 117 0.76 -3.70 11.23
C ALA A 117 0.42 -3.11 9.85
N LEU A 118 0.26 -3.96 8.84
CA LEU A 118 -0.18 -3.57 7.50
C LEU A 118 -1.67 -3.21 7.46
N ILE A 119 -2.53 -4.04 8.07
CA ILE A 119 -3.98 -3.93 7.97
C ILE A 119 -4.54 -2.79 8.84
N ARG A 120 -4.04 -2.63 10.08
CA ARG A 120 -4.60 -1.64 11.04
C ARG A 120 -4.67 -0.21 10.50
N PRO A 121 -3.61 0.36 9.87
CA PRO A 121 -3.68 1.71 9.31
C PRO A 121 -4.76 1.87 8.25
N VAL A 122 -4.98 0.84 7.43
CA VAL A 122 -6.01 0.86 6.37
C VAL A 122 -7.41 0.76 6.95
N LEU A 123 -7.62 -0.06 7.98
CA LEU A 123 -8.90 -0.10 8.69
C LEU A 123 -9.23 1.23 9.37
N GLN A 124 -8.22 1.90 9.93
CA GLN A 124 -8.39 3.24 10.48
C GLN A 124 -8.73 4.27 9.40
N LEU A 125 -8.07 4.19 8.24
CA LEU A 125 -8.31 5.06 7.10
C LEU A 125 -9.77 4.98 6.61
N PHE A 126 -10.32 3.76 6.55
CA PHE A 126 -11.67 3.48 6.08
C PHE A 126 -12.65 3.14 7.23
N LYS A 127 -12.47 3.77 8.40
CA LYS A 127 -13.41 3.61 9.52
C LYS A 127 -14.83 3.99 9.07
N GLY A 128 -15.80 3.12 9.35
CA GLY A 128 -17.20 3.30 8.96
C GLY A 128 -17.58 2.69 7.60
N TYR A 129 -16.63 2.07 6.89
CA TYR A 129 -16.91 1.23 5.74
C TYR A 129 -16.98 -0.25 6.14
N LYS A 130 -17.85 -1.02 5.50
CA LYS A 130 -17.85 -2.48 5.57
C LYS A 130 -16.70 -3.00 4.73
N VAL A 131 -15.70 -3.60 5.38
CA VAL A 131 -14.49 -4.10 4.71
C VAL A 131 -14.60 -5.61 4.50
N LEU A 132 -14.26 -6.06 3.30
CA LEU A 132 -13.99 -7.46 2.95
C LEU A 132 -12.51 -7.62 2.65
N LEU A 133 -11.78 -8.42 3.41
CA LEU A 133 -10.36 -8.67 3.18
C LEU A 133 -10.16 -10.00 2.44
N LEU A 134 -9.46 -9.96 1.31
CA LEU A 134 -9.04 -11.09 0.51
C LEU A 134 -7.57 -11.38 0.79
N GLY A 135 -7.22 -12.65 0.98
CA GLY A 135 -5.83 -13.08 1.13
C GLY A 135 -5.58 -14.44 0.49
N ASP A 136 -4.42 -14.59 -0.14
CA ASP A 136 -4.00 -15.85 -0.77
C ASP A 136 -3.42 -16.86 0.25
N ARG A 137 -2.96 -18.00 -0.26
CA ARG A 137 -2.37 -19.17 0.40
C ARG A 137 -1.14 -18.90 1.28
N GLU A 138 -0.71 -17.67 1.47
CA GLU A 138 0.40 -17.38 2.39
C GLU A 138 -0.09 -16.88 3.74
N PHE A 139 -1.39 -16.60 3.86
CA PHE A 139 -2.01 -15.98 5.04
C PHE A 139 -2.84 -16.97 5.87
N HIS A 140 -2.56 -18.29 5.77
CA HIS A 140 -3.26 -19.42 6.40
C HIS A 140 -3.37 -19.43 7.93
N SER A 141 -2.99 -18.36 8.62
CA SER A 141 -3.10 -18.38 10.07
C SER A 141 -4.58 -18.26 10.46
N VAL A 142 -5.13 -19.32 11.06
CA VAL A 142 -6.38 -19.28 11.84
C VAL A 142 -6.36 -18.07 12.79
N ARG A 143 -5.18 -17.68 13.26
CA ARG A 143 -4.94 -16.49 14.06
C ARG A 143 -5.34 -15.18 13.36
N LEU A 144 -5.08 -15.04 12.05
CA LEU A 144 -5.51 -13.87 11.27
C LEU A 144 -7.03 -13.87 11.12
N ALA A 145 -7.63 -15.01 10.77
CA ALA A 145 -9.08 -15.15 10.68
C ALA A 145 -9.77 -14.78 12.00
N ASN A 146 -9.30 -15.32 13.13
CA ASN A 146 -9.81 -14.99 14.46
C ASN A 146 -9.65 -13.50 14.81
N TRP A 147 -8.53 -12.90 14.39
CA TRP A 147 -8.31 -11.47 14.60
C TRP A 147 -9.25 -10.61 13.74
N LEU A 148 -9.49 -10.98 12.48
CA LEU A 148 -10.43 -10.28 11.60
C LEU A 148 -11.88 -10.43 12.10
N GLN A 149 -12.24 -11.62 12.58
CA GLN A 149 -13.55 -11.90 13.17
C GLN A 149 -13.79 -11.09 14.45
N SER A 150 -12.80 -10.98 15.34
CA SER A 150 -12.91 -10.13 16.54
C SER A 150 -13.01 -8.63 16.22
N LYS A 151 -12.69 -8.23 14.99
CA LYS A 151 -12.89 -6.87 14.46
C LYS A 151 -14.13 -6.73 13.58
N GLN A 152 -14.96 -7.77 13.47
CA GLN A 152 -16.16 -7.83 12.63
C GLN A 152 -15.87 -7.51 11.15
N ILE A 153 -14.70 -7.89 10.67
CA ILE A 153 -14.27 -7.69 9.28
C ILE A 153 -14.61 -8.96 8.50
N GLY A 154 -15.29 -8.81 7.36
CA GLY A 154 -15.51 -9.93 6.44
C GLY A 154 -14.17 -10.35 5.84
N PHE A 155 -13.94 -11.65 5.67
CA PHE A 155 -12.71 -12.14 5.06
C PHE A 155 -12.93 -13.33 4.14
N VAL A 156 -12.09 -13.44 3.12
CA VAL A 156 -11.98 -14.62 2.25
C VAL A 156 -10.50 -14.97 2.17
N LEU A 157 -10.12 -16.05 2.83
CA LEU A 157 -8.74 -16.53 2.88
C LEU A 157 -8.67 -17.85 2.14
N ARG A 158 -7.81 -17.94 1.12
CA ARG A 158 -7.67 -19.17 0.32
C ARG A 158 -6.90 -20.23 1.09
N GLN A 159 -7.52 -21.39 1.32
CA GLN A 159 -6.87 -22.53 2.01
C GLN A 159 -5.94 -23.33 1.08
N LYS A 160 -4.87 -23.93 1.64
CA LYS A 160 -3.99 -24.86 0.92
C LYS A 160 -4.68 -26.21 0.82
N LYS A 161 -4.39 -26.96 -0.23
CA LYS A 161 -4.84 -28.36 -0.34
C LYS A 161 -4.20 -29.15 0.82
N GLY A 162 -5.01 -29.71 1.71
CA GLY A 162 -4.56 -30.48 2.89
C GLY A 162 -4.89 -29.88 4.27
N THR A 163 -5.57 -28.74 4.35
CA THR A 163 -6.04 -28.21 5.64
C THR A 163 -7.13 -29.10 6.23
N TYR A 164 -6.90 -29.67 7.41
CA TYR A 164 -7.92 -30.41 8.17
C TYR A 164 -8.97 -29.44 8.71
N ILE A 165 -10.21 -29.60 8.28
CA ILE A 165 -11.36 -28.83 8.77
C ILE A 165 -12.11 -29.74 9.73
N ARG A 166 -12.15 -29.36 11.01
CA ARG A 166 -13.03 -30.00 11.98
C ARG A 166 -14.32 -29.18 12.03
N LEU A 167 -15.42 -29.79 11.57
CA LEU A 167 -16.77 -29.24 11.60
C LEU A 167 -17.34 -29.28 13.02
#